data_AF-A0A8W8IRY1-F1
#
_entry.id   AF-A0A8W8IRY1-F1
#
_cell.length_a   1.000
_cell.length_b   1.000
_cell.length_c   1.000
_cell.angle_alpha   90.00
_cell.angle_beta   90.00
_cell.angle_gamma   90.00
#
_symmetry.space_group_name_H-M   'P 1'
#
loop_
_entity.id
_entity.type
_entity.pdbx_description
1 polymer ?
#
loop_
_entity_poly.entity_id
_entity_poly.type
_entity_poly.pdbx_seq_one_letter_code
_entity_poly.pdbx_strand_id
1 'polypeptide(L)'
;IQAAGDEWADPFEISTLRRDDYDFHRGKSEYEDVLQCNNSPSSATARGHQTPAAFLIEASGLEKHGKESDKPLPYSHLDIAGSSGPFPGVPTGAPIVALAAQFVFPRC
;
A
#
# COMPACT_ATOMS: atom_id res chain seq x y z
N ILE A 1 -2.82 12.43 -4.87
CA ILE A 1 -3.94 11.48 -5.02
C ILE A 1 -4.99 11.70 -3.94
N GLN A 2 -4.66 11.68 -2.64
CA GLN A 2 -5.66 11.89 -1.56
C GLN A 2 -6.59 13.10 -1.79
N ALA A 3 -6.03 14.30 -1.94
CA ALA A 3 -6.83 15.51 -2.19
C ALA A 3 -7.73 15.42 -3.42
N ALA A 4 -7.26 14.78 -4.50
CA ALA A 4 -8.08 14.56 -5.70
C ALA A 4 -9.20 13.53 -5.43
N GLY A 5 -8.93 12.49 -4.65
CA GLY A 5 -9.95 11.54 -4.21
C GLY A 5 -11.03 12.19 -3.35
N ASP A 6 -10.63 13.05 -2.41
CA ASP A 6 -11.55 13.80 -1.55
C ASP A 6 -12.46 14.75 -2.36
N GLU A 7 -11.90 15.44 -3.34
CA GLU A 7 -12.64 16.33 -4.24
C GLU A 7 -13.59 15.57 -5.18
N TRP A 8 -13.19 14.39 -5.64
CA TRP A 8 -13.94 13.59 -6.63
C TRP A 8 -14.75 12.44 -6.04
N ALA A 9 -14.99 12.46 -4.73
CA ALA A 9 -15.79 11.47 -4.00
C ALA A 9 -15.30 10.01 -4.12
N ASP A 10 -13.98 9.82 -4.25
CA ASP A 10 -13.28 8.53 -4.23
C ASP A 10 -12.12 8.62 -3.22
N PRO A 11 -12.44 8.75 -1.91
CA PRO A 11 -11.49 9.17 -0.88
C PRO A 11 -10.53 8.07 -0.44
N PHE A 12 -9.40 8.46 0.15
CA PHE A 12 -8.43 7.54 0.75
C PHE A 12 -8.12 7.91 2.19
N GLU A 13 -8.01 6.89 3.04
CA GLU A 13 -7.43 7.03 4.36
C GLU A 13 -5.92 6.74 4.30
N ILE A 14 -5.10 7.65 4.83
CA ILE A 14 -3.64 7.47 4.84
C ILE A 14 -3.24 6.64 6.05
N SER A 15 -2.60 5.51 5.77
CA SER A 15 -1.99 4.67 6.78
C SER A 15 -0.47 4.78 6.74
N THR A 16 0.11 5.28 7.84
CA THR A 16 1.57 5.48 7.93
C THR A 16 2.30 4.18 8.24
N LEU A 17 3.33 3.86 7.46
CA LEU A 17 4.26 2.78 7.78
C LEU A 17 5.16 3.14 8.98
N ARG A 18 5.52 2.12 9.75
CA ARG A 18 6.38 2.19 10.93
C ARG A 18 7.49 1.16 10.80
N ARG A 19 8.57 1.35 11.57
CA ARG A 19 9.70 0.41 11.63
C ARG A 19 9.25 -1.03 11.93
N ASP A 20 8.31 -1.18 12.85
CA ASP A 20 7.74 -2.48 13.23
C ASP A 20 7.10 -3.24 12.05
N ASP A 21 6.55 -2.51 11.05
CA ASP A 21 5.99 -3.14 9.84
C ASP A 21 7.08 -3.80 9.00
N TYR A 22 8.28 -3.21 8.95
CA TYR A 22 9.45 -3.79 8.27
C TYR A 22 10.08 -4.91 9.09
N ASP A 23 10.21 -4.71 10.41
CA ASP A 23 10.80 -5.70 11.32
C ASP A 23 9.97 -7.00 11.35
N PHE A 24 8.65 -6.91 11.17
CA PHE A 24 7.78 -8.06 10.99
C PHE A 24 8.23 -8.96 9.83
N HIS A 25 8.63 -8.35 8.71
CA HIS A 25 9.04 -9.03 7.48
C HIS A 25 10.51 -9.44 7.43
N ARG A 26 11.32 -9.19 8.46
CA ARG A 26 12.69 -9.75 8.51
C ARG A 26 12.67 -11.28 8.49
N GLY A 27 13.59 -11.87 7.74
CA GLY A 27 13.86 -13.31 7.78
C GLY A 27 14.06 -13.82 9.20
N LYS A 28 13.52 -15.01 9.49
CA LYS A 28 13.57 -15.64 10.82
C LYS A 28 14.67 -16.71 10.91
N SER A 29 15.25 -17.07 9.76
CA SER A 29 16.31 -18.06 9.62
C SER A 29 17.31 -17.65 8.54
N GLU A 30 18.37 -18.45 8.39
CA GLU A 30 19.37 -18.29 7.32
C GLU A 30 18.86 -18.66 5.91
N TYR A 31 17.67 -19.25 5.82
CA TYR A 31 17.09 -19.73 4.57
C TYR A 31 16.18 -18.70 3.89
N GLU A 32 15.89 -17.58 4.54
CA GLU A 32 15.08 -16.51 3.96
C GLU A 32 15.59 -15.11 4.33
N ASP A 33 15.62 -14.22 3.34
CA ASP A 33 15.96 -12.81 3.56
C ASP A 33 14.75 -12.02 4.09
N VAL A 34 13.56 -12.34 3.56
CA VAL A 34 12.31 -11.62 3.82
C VAL A 34 11.17 -12.63 4.04
N LEU A 35 10.41 -12.44 5.13
CA LEU A 35 9.19 -13.19 5.43
C LEU A 35 7.99 -12.51 4.77
N GLN A 36 7.21 -13.23 3.97
CA GLN A 36 6.04 -12.67 3.28
C GLN A 36 4.90 -12.26 4.22
N CYS A 37 4.48 -13.13 5.13
CA CYS A 37 3.37 -12.89 6.05
C CYS A 37 3.37 -13.91 7.19
N ASN A 38 2.51 -13.69 8.19
CA ASN A 38 2.20 -14.72 9.19
C ASN A 38 0.98 -15.55 8.74
N ASN A 39 0.62 -16.55 9.54
CA ASN A 39 -0.52 -17.44 9.26
C ASN A 39 -1.85 -16.93 9.86
N SER A 40 -1.90 -15.71 10.39
CA SER A 40 -3.10 -15.14 11.00
C SER A 40 -3.85 -14.26 9.99
N PRO A 41 -5.19 -14.18 10.08
CA PRO A 41 -5.93 -13.23 9.25
C PRO A 41 -5.51 -11.80 9.58
N SER A 42 -5.63 -10.87 8.61
CA SER A 42 -5.21 -9.47 8.80
C SER A 42 -5.90 -8.79 9.99
N SER A 43 -7.12 -9.18 10.34
CA SER A 43 -7.85 -8.67 11.51
C SER A 43 -7.27 -9.12 12.86
N ALA A 44 -6.54 -10.24 12.88
CA ALA A 44 -5.85 -10.76 14.07
C ALA A 44 -4.35 -10.43 14.08
N THR A 45 -3.83 -9.87 12.98
CA THR A 45 -2.45 -9.41 12.88
C THR A 45 -2.37 -7.94 13.26
N ALA A 46 -1.54 -7.60 14.24
CA ALA A 46 -1.28 -6.21 14.59
C ALA A 46 -0.81 -5.45 13.33
N ARG A 47 -1.50 -4.34 12.99
CA ARG A 47 -1.22 -3.55 11.79
C ARG A 47 -1.32 -4.36 10.48
N GLY A 48 -2.19 -5.38 10.46
CA GLY A 48 -2.23 -6.41 9.42
C GLY A 48 -2.51 -5.93 7.99
N HIS A 49 -3.10 -4.76 7.79
CA HIS A 49 -3.27 -4.17 6.46
C HIS A 49 -2.12 -3.22 6.05
N GLN A 50 -1.30 -2.77 7.01
CA GLN A 50 -0.18 -1.86 6.78
C GLN A 50 1.09 -2.63 6.44
N THR A 51 1.32 -3.74 7.14
CA THR A 51 2.52 -4.58 6.96
C THR A 51 2.74 -5.06 5.51
N PRO A 52 1.71 -5.43 4.72
CA PRO A 52 1.93 -5.88 3.34
C PRO A 52 2.63 -4.83 2.46
N ALA A 53 2.42 -3.53 2.71
CA ALA A 53 3.13 -2.49 1.98
C ALA A 53 4.63 -2.46 2.32
N ALA A 54 5.01 -2.75 3.57
CA ALA A 54 6.42 -2.88 3.97
C ALA A 54 7.07 -4.08 3.27
N PHE A 55 6.38 -5.23 3.19
CA PHE A 55 6.86 -6.38 2.42
C PHE A 55 7.11 -6.03 0.95
N LEU A 56 6.15 -5.37 0.30
CA LEU A 56 6.30 -5.00 -1.11
C LEU A 56 7.47 -4.06 -1.34
N ILE A 57 7.72 -3.13 -0.41
CA ILE A 57 8.87 -2.22 -0.49
C ILE A 57 10.19 -3.01 -0.43
N GLU A 58 10.36 -3.85 0.59
CA GLU A 58 11.59 -4.65 0.79
C GLU A 58 11.82 -5.67 -0.33
N ALA A 59 10.78 -6.44 -0.68
CA ALA A 59 10.89 -7.50 -1.69
C ALA A 59 11.17 -6.97 -3.10
N SER A 60 10.86 -5.69 -3.38
CA SER A 60 11.12 -5.05 -4.66
C SER A 60 12.39 -4.19 -4.70
N GLY A 61 13.11 -4.05 -3.58
CA GLY A 61 14.30 -3.21 -3.50
C GLY A 61 13.99 -1.71 -3.41
N LEU A 62 12.72 -1.33 -3.20
CA LEU A 62 12.30 0.08 -3.13
C LEU A 62 12.80 0.78 -1.86
N GLU A 63 13.22 0.05 -0.83
CA GLU A 63 13.87 0.59 0.36
C GLU A 63 15.15 1.35 0.02
N LYS A 64 15.84 0.97 -1.06
CA LYS A 64 17.04 1.66 -1.59
C LYS A 64 16.72 2.99 -2.26
N HIS A 65 15.44 3.26 -2.51
CA HIS A 65 14.94 4.44 -3.22
C HIS A 65 14.15 5.40 -2.30
N GLY A 66 14.42 5.34 -0.99
CA GLY A 66 13.85 6.25 -0.01
C GLY A 66 14.23 7.72 -0.25
N LYS A 67 13.62 8.63 0.54
CA LYS A 67 13.79 10.10 0.40
C LYS A 67 15.25 10.56 0.46
N GLU A 68 16.09 9.87 1.22
CA GLU A 68 17.51 10.19 1.42
C GLU A 68 18.45 9.44 0.44
N SER A 69 17.90 8.70 -0.53
CA SER A 69 18.71 7.98 -1.52
C SER A 69 19.20 8.90 -2.64
N ASP A 70 20.28 8.51 -3.33
CA ASP A 70 20.78 9.23 -4.51
C ASP A 70 19.78 9.26 -5.68
N LYS A 71 18.85 8.30 -5.70
CA LYS A 71 17.83 8.14 -6.76
C LYS A 71 16.46 7.85 -6.12
N PRO A 72 15.83 8.84 -5.48
CA PRO A 72 14.57 8.63 -4.77
C PRO A 72 13.44 8.32 -5.75
N LEU A 73 12.57 7.37 -5.39
CA LEU A 73 11.38 7.03 -6.16
C LEU A 73 10.11 7.28 -5.32
N PRO A 74 9.21 8.18 -5.76
CA PRO A 74 7.90 8.33 -5.12
C PRO A 74 7.09 7.05 -5.28
N TYR A 75 6.78 6.39 -4.15
CA TYR A 75 5.99 5.17 -4.11
C TYR A 75 4.85 5.30 -3.08
N SER A 76 3.70 4.70 -3.40
CA SER A 76 2.58 4.53 -2.47
C SER A 76 1.86 3.23 -2.79
N HIS A 77 1.53 2.47 -1.75
CA HIS A 77 0.68 1.29 -1.86
C HIS A 77 -0.79 1.69 -1.67
N LEU A 78 -1.67 1.21 -2.55
CA LEU A 78 -3.12 1.38 -2.45
C LEU A 78 -3.74 0.03 -2.10
N ASP A 79 -4.20 -0.13 -0.87
CA ASP A 79 -5.00 -1.29 -0.45
C ASP A 79 -6.47 -1.04 -0.80
N ILE A 80 -6.98 -1.82 -1.76
CA ILE A 80 -8.34 -1.70 -2.28
C ILE A 80 -9.24 -2.86 -1.85
N ALA A 81 -8.79 -3.71 -0.91
CA ALA A 81 -9.54 -4.91 -0.55
C ALA A 81 -10.96 -4.56 -0.08
N GLY A 82 -11.12 -3.52 0.74
CA GLY A 82 -12.43 -3.06 1.20
C GLY A 82 -13.22 -2.25 0.18
N SER A 83 -12.54 -1.48 -0.68
CA SER A 83 -13.19 -0.56 -1.61
C SER A 83 -13.56 -1.21 -2.94
N SER A 84 -12.92 -2.31 -3.34
CA SER A 84 -13.09 -2.95 -4.67
C SER A 84 -14.50 -3.50 -4.94
N GLY A 85 -15.29 -3.74 -3.88
CA GLY A 85 -16.64 -4.31 -3.95
C GLY A 85 -16.68 -5.81 -3.63
N PRO A 86 -17.88 -6.41 -3.59
CA PRO A 86 -18.05 -7.80 -3.21
C PRO A 86 -17.52 -8.78 -4.27
N PHE A 87 -17.01 -9.93 -3.82
CA PHE A 87 -16.70 -11.08 -4.67
C PHE A 87 -17.43 -12.35 -4.17
N PRO A 88 -18.23 -13.02 -5.02
CA PRO A 88 -18.68 -12.57 -6.34
C PRO A 88 -19.64 -11.36 -6.22
N GLY A 89 -19.65 -10.50 -7.24
CA GLY A 89 -20.50 -9.29 -7.24
C GLY A 89 -20.07 -8.24 -8.26
N VAL A 90 -20.66 -7.05 -8.17
CA VAL A 90 -20.34 -5.91 -9.03
C VAL A 90 -19.21 -5.09 -8.39
N PRO A 91 -18.08 -4.87 -9.08
CA PRO A 91 -17.00 -4.03 -8.56
C PRO A 91 -17.42 -2.56 -8.50
N THR A 92 -16.88 -1.82 -7.54
CA THR A 92 -17.20 -0.40 -7.36
C THR A 92 -16.47 0.51 -8.37
N GLY A 93 -15.36 0.04 -8.94
CA GLY A 93 -14.47 0.85 -9.75
C GLY A 93 -13.50 1.74 -8.96
N ALA A 94 -13.49 1.68 -7.63
CA ALA A 94 -12.50 2.40 -6.84
C ALA A 94 -11.09 1.81 -7.04
N PRO A 95 -10.01 2.62 -7.15
CA PRO A 95 -9.98 4.07 -7.10
C PRO A 95 -9.77 4.74 -8.48
N ILE A 96 -10.48 4.28 -9.52
CA ILE A 96 -10.28 4.75 -10.90
C ILE A 96 -10.54 6.26 -11.01
N VAL A 97 -11.58 6.78 -10.34
CA VAL A 97 -11.98 8.19 -10.43
C VAL A 97 -10.89 9.08 -9.83
N ALA A 98 -10.38 8.75 -8.64
CA ALA A 98 -9.33 9.55 -8.01
C ALA A 98 -8.01 9.53 -8.80
N LEU A 99 -7.65 8.38 -9.38
CA LEU A 99 -6.46 8.26 -10.22
C LEU A 99 -6.62 9.06 -11.52
N ALA A 100 -7.78 8.99 -12.17
CA ALA A 100 -8.08 9.76 -13.37
C ALA A 100 -8.06 11.28 -13.09
N ALA A 101 -8.67 11.71 -11.99
CA ALA A 101 -8.64 13.11 -11.56
C ALA A 101 -7.21 13.61 -11.29
N GLN A 102 -6.36 12.77 -10.68
CA GLN A 102 -4.99 13.15 -10.38
C GLN A 102 -4.10 13.23 -11.62
N PHE A 103 -4.23 12.27 -12.56
CA PHE A 103 -3.21 12.01 -13.59
C PHE A 103 -3.67 12.16 -15.04
N VAL A 104 -4.98 12.17 -15.29
CA VAL A 104 -5.54 12.19 -16.66
C VAL A 104 -6.26 13.50 -16.93
N PHE A 105 -7.09 13.97 -16.01
CA PHE A 105 -7.88 15.18 -16.23
C PHE A 105 -7.02 16.46 -16.15
N PRO A 106 -7.30 17.47 -17.00
CA PRO A 106 -6.62 18.76 -16.92
C PRO A 106 -6.88 19.39 -15.54
N ARG A 107 -5.84 19.86 -14.88
CA ARG A 107 -5.99 20.68 -13.68
C ARG A 107 -6.36 22.10 -14.12
N CYS A 108 -7.49 22.61 -13.63
CA CYS A 108 -7.88 24.01 -13.81
C CYS A 108 -6.99 24.96 -13.00
#